data_AF-A0A1I3QFT1-F1
#
_entry.id   AF-A0A1I3QFT1-F1
#
_cell.length_a   1.000
_cell.length_b   1.000
_cell.length_c   1.000
_cell.angle_alpha   90.00
_cell.angle_beta   90.00
_cell.angle_gamma   90.00
#
_symmetry.space_group_name_H-M   'P 1'
#
loop_
_entity.id
_entity.type
_entity.pdbx_description
1 polymer ?
#
loop_
_entity_poly.entity_id
_entity_poly.type
_entity_poly.pdbx_seq_one_letter_code
_entity_poly.pdbx_strand_id
1 'polypeptide(L)' 'MNEGAIFIQLILRVIGVLVCVNKAKELNRDTGGWGFFGFVLPVIAMIWIYCLKPVMKWDENVNIKKNE' A
#
# COMPACT_ATOMS: atom_id res chain seq x y z
N MET A 1 -18.53 -5.31 -23.83
CA MET A 1 -17.80 -4.50 -22.83
C MET A 1 -17.85 -3.06 -23.31
N ASN A 2 -18.48 -2.15 -22.55
CA ASN A 2 -18.55 -0.75 -22.93
C ASN A 2 -17.16 -0.13 -22.77
N GLU A 3 -16.66 0.54 -23.81
CA GLU A 3 -15.32 1.16 -23.84
C GLU A 3 -15.09 2.08 -22.63
N GLY A 4 -16.11 2.80 -22.20
CA GLY A 4 -16.07 3.66 -21.00
C GLY A 4 -15.76 2.91 -19.69
N ALA A 5 -16.17 1.65 -19.56
CA ALA A 5 -15.89 0.86 -18.35
C ALA A 5 -14.40 0.52 -18.22
N ILE A 6 -13.70 0.34 -19.34
CA ILE A 6 -12.26 0.04 -19.37
C ILE A 6 -11.46 1.26 -18.89
N PHE A 7 -11.83 2.46 -19.35
CA PHE A 7 -11.21 3.71 -18.91
C PHE A 7 -11.42 3.95 -17.40
N ILE A 8 -12.63 3.75 -16.90
CA ILE A 8 -12.95 3.86 -15.47
C ILE A 8 -12.09 2.88 -14.65
N GLN A 9 -11.94 1.64 -15.12
CA GLN A 9 -11.16 0.63 -14.42
C GLN A 9 -9.66 0.98 -14.38
N LEU A 10 -9.11 1.54 -15.46
CA LEU A 10 -7.72 2.01 -15.50
C LEU A 10 -7.48 3.17 -14.53
N ILE A 11 -8.37 4.16 -14.50
CA ILE A 11 -8.28 5.29 -13.57
C ILE A 11 -8.31 4.80 -12.13
N LEU A 12 -9.21 3.87 -11.79
CA LEU A 12 -9.30 3.30 -10.45
C LEU A 12 -7.99 2.61 -10.03
N ARG A 13 -7.31 1.91 -10.95
CA ARG A 13 -6.01 1.28 -10.66
C ARG A 13 -4.92 2.32 -10.41
N VAL A 14 -4.84 3.37 -11.23
CA VAL A 14 -3.86 4.45 -11.02
C VAL A 14 -4.06 5.12 -9.66
N ILE A 15 -5.31 5.43 -9.31
CA ILE A 15 -5.66 5.99 -8.00
C ILE A 15 -5.29 5.01 -6.88
N GLY A 16 -5.62 3.72 -7.03
CA GLY A 16 -5.28 2.69 -6.05
C GLY A 16 -3.79 2.59 -5.78
N VAL A 17 -2.96 2.63 -6.84
CA VAL A 17 -1.49 2.67 -6.71
C VAL A 17 -1.05 3.91 -5.95
N LEU A 18 -1.48 5.11 -6.35
CA LEU A 18 -1.05 6.36 -5.72
C LEU A 18 -1.41 6.40 -4.22
N VAL A 19 -2.64 6.00 -3.89
CA VAL A 19 -3.11 5.95 -2.50
C VAL A 19 -2.31 4.93 -1.68
N CYS A 20 -2.10 3.72 -2.22
CA CYS A 20 -1.35 2.68 -1.50
C CYS A 20 0.13 3.05 -1.32
N VAL A 21 0.77 3.65 -2.33
CA VAL A 21 2.16 4.11 -2.26
C VAL A 21 2.32 5.21 -1.22
N ASN A 22 1.48 6.25 -1.29
CA ASN A 22 1.55 7.36 -0.33
C ASN A 22 1.29 6.88 1.09
N LYS A 23 0.29 6.03 1.30
CA LYS A 23 -0.03 5.51 2.62
C LYS A 23 1.04 4.55 3.14
N ALA A 24 1.64 3.72 2.29
CA ALA A 24 2.77 2.88 2.68
C ALA A 24 3.95 3.71 3.17
N LYS A 25 4.23 4.83 2.50
CA LYS A 25 5.28 5.78 2.89
C LYS A 25 5.00 6.41 4.26
N GLU A 26 3.75 6.83 4.53
CA GLU A 26 3.33 7.33 5.85
C GLU A 26 3.49 6.28 6.95
N LEU A 27 3.21 5.01 6.64
CA LEU A 27 3.30 3.91 7.59
C LEU A 27 4.73 3.35 7.74
N ASN A 28 5.73 3.93 7.08
CA ASN A 28 7.10 3.40 6.98
C ASN A 28 7.14 1.93 6.51
N ARG A 29 6.34 1.58 5.49
CA ARG A 29 6.28 0.25 4.88
C ARG A 29 6.83 0.26 3.44
N ASP A 30 7.07 -0.93 2.91
CA ASP A 30 7.57 -1.11 1.55
C ASP A 30 6.62 -0.53 0.50
N THR A 31 7.07 0.51 -0.19
CA THR A 31 6.23 1.27 -1.12
C THR A 31 6.01 0.52 -2.42
N GLY A 32 6.98 -0.30 -2.85
CA GLY A 32 6.92 -1.07 -4.09
C GLY A 32 5.85 -2.16 -4.04
N GLY A 33 5.85 -2.97 -2.98
CA GLY A 33 4.88 -4.05 -2.77
C GLY A 33 3.44 -3.53 -2.61
N TRP A 34 3.25 -2.45 -1.85
CA TRP A 34 1.93 -1.82 -1.71
C TRP A 34 1.44 -1.16 -3.00
N GLY A 35 2.34 -0.58 -3.80
CA GLY A 35 2.01 -0.06 -5.12
C GLY A 35 1.56 -1.15 -6.10
N PHE A 36 2.29 -2.26 -6.18
CA PHE A 36 1.89 -3.41 -7.00
C PHE A 36 0.55 -4.00 -6.52
N PHE A 37 0.37 -4.15 -5.21
CA PHE A 37 -0.88 -4.66 -4.64
C PHE A 37 -2.08 -3.74 -4.94
N GLY A 38 -1.88 -2.42 -4.85
CA GLY A 38 -2.86 -1.40 -5.25
C GLY A 38 -3.21 -1.40 -6.74
N PHE A 39 -2.32 -1.87 -7.61
CA PHE A 39 -2.60 -2.01 -9.04
C PHE A 39 -3.47 -3.24 -9.35
N VAL A 40 -3.15 -4.39 -8.73
CA VAL A 40 -3.83 -5.66 -8.99
C VAL A 40 -5.20 -5.70 -8.31
N LEU A 41 -5.29 -5.25 -7.06
CA LEU A 41 -6.52 -5.26 -6.25
C LEU A 41 -6.72 -3.91 -5.54
N PRO A 42 -7.07 -2.83 -6.27
CA PRO A 42 -7.09 -1.46 -5.74
C PRO A 42 -7.98 -1.30 -4.51
N VAL A 43 -9.21 -1.81 -4.55
CA VAL A 43 -10.17 -1.64 -3.45
C VAL A 43 -9.72 -2.36 -2.18
N ILE A 44 -9.29 -3.61 -2.31
CA ILE A 44 -8.85 -4.45 -1.18
C ILE A 44 -7.55 -3.87 -0.59
N ALA A 45 -6.60 -3.48 -1.43
CA ALA A 45 -5.34 -2.88 -1.01
C ALA A 45 -5.54 -1.59 -0.21
N MET A 46 -6.45 -0.72 -0.66
CA MET A 46 -6.82 0.49 0.07
C MET A 46 -7.38 0.15 1.44
N ILE A 47 -8.40 -0.72 1.53
CA ILE A 47 -8.98 -1.08 2.84
C ILE A 47 -7.90 -1.64 3.77
N TRP A 48 -7.05 -2.54 3.26
CA TRP A 48 -6.00 -3.15 4.05
C TRP A 48 -5.01 -2.14 4.59
N ILE A 49 -4.49 -1.25 3.74
CA ILE A 49 -3.46 -0.31 4.15
C ILE A 49 -3.97 0.75 5.11
N TYR A 50 -5.25 1.11 5.05
CA TYR A 50 -5.89 2.00 6.03
C TYR A 50 -6.07 1.33 7.40
N CYS A 51 -6.21 0.00 7.47
CA CYS A 51 -6.30 -0.74 8.73
C CYS A 51 -4.93 -0.98 9.40
N LEU A 52 -3.82 -0.69 8.73
CA LEU A 52 -2.48 -0.93 9.27
C LEU A 52 -2.01 0.22 10.16
N LYS A 53 -1.35 -0.15 11.26
CA LYS A 53 -0.63 0.80 12.12
C LYS A 53 0.74 1.15 11.51
N PRO A 54 1.24 2.38 11.74
CA PRO A 54 2.58 2.77 11.31
C PRO A 54 3.63 1.90 11.99
N VAL A 55 4.64 1.48 11.23
CA VAL A 55 5.80 0.78 11.80
C VAL A 55 6.71 1.85 12.40
N MET A 56 6.91 1.80 13.71
CA MET A 56 7.79 2.73 14.41
C MET A 56 9.23 2.24 14.30
N LYS A 57 10.14 3.07 13.78
CA LYS A 57 11.58 2.73 13.65
C LYS A 57 12.27 2.41 14.99
N TRP A 58 11.64 2.74 16.11
CA TRP A 58 12.12 2.36 17.45
C TRP A 58 12.06 0.85 17.71
N ASP A 59 11.14 0.11 17.09
CA ASP A 59 11.00 -1.36 17.24
C ASP A 59 12.10 -2.16 16.52
N GLU A 60 12.70 -1.56 15.50
CA GLU A 60 13.74 -2.21 14.70
C GLU A 60 15.01 -2.44 15.53
N ASN A 61 15.34 -1.49 16.42
CA ASN A 61 16.51 -1.54 17.30
C ASN A 61 16.32 -2.45 18.52
N VAL A 62 15.08 -2.76 18.92
CA VAL A 62 14.78 -3.66 20.05
C VAL A 62 15.06 -5.11 19.67
N ASN A 63 14.82 -5.49 18.40
CA ASN A 63 15.06 -6.85 17.94
C ASN A 63 16.54 -7.17 17.69
N ILE A 64 17.38 -6.16 17.40
CA ILE A 64 18.83 -6.35 17.26
C ILE A 64 19.44 -6.77 18.60
N LYS A 65 19.02 -6.14 19.71
CA LYS A 65 19.51 -6.46 21.07
C LYS A 65 19.01 -7.77 21.66
N LYS A 66 18.03 -8.43 21.04
CA LYS A 66 17.48 -9.69 21.56
C LYS A 66 18.24 -10.93 21.06
N ASN A 67 19.12 -10.72 20.07
CA ASN A 67 19.92 -11.77 19.43
C ASN A 67 21.43 -11.63 19.73
N GLU A 68 21.82 -10.73 20.64
CA GLU A 68 23.14 -10.70 21.30
C GLU A 68 23.05 -11.33 22.69
#